data_AF-A0AAP9AMF8-F1
#
_entry.id   AF-A0AAP9AMF8-F1
#
_cell.length_a   1.000
_cell.length_b   1.000
_cell.length_c   1.000
_cell.angle_alpha   90.00
_cell.angle_beta   90.00
_cell.angle_gamma   90.00
#
_symmetry.space_group_name_H-M   'P 1'
#
loop_
_entity.id
_entity.type
_entity.pdbx_description
1 polymer ?
#
loop_
_entity_poly.entity_id
_entity_poly.type
_entity_poly.pdbx_seq_one_letter_code
_entity_poly.pdbx_strand_id
1 'polypeptide(L)'
;MGNGWHEWPLMIFTVFGQCVAGGFIVLALALLKGELNREQQQRLVLSMFGLWVLMGIGFIASTLHLGSPMRAFNSLNRVGASSLSNEIASGALFFAVGGLGWLLAVVKKLPVALRNLWLIATMVLGVVFVWMMVRVYNTIDTVPTWYSVWTPMSFFLTMFIGGPLLGFLLLRVAGVDGWAMRLLPAVSLLALAVSTVVALMQGAELATIHSAIQQASALVPDYGSLMAWRVVLLAAALVCWIVPQLKGYQPALPLLSLAFVLLLAGELIGRGVFYGLHMTVGMAIAS
;
A
#
# COMPACT_ATOMS: atom_id res chain seq x y z
N MET A 1 4.85 -21.27 17.43
CA MET A 1 4.14 -20.02 17.09
C MET A 1 5.12 -18.88 17.33
N GLY A 2 6.02 -18.64 16.37
CA GLY A 2 6.78 -17.40 16.33
C GLY A 2 5.82 -16.24 16.46
N ASN A 3 5.91 -15.56 17.58
CA ASN A 3 5.18 -14.34 17.88
C ASN A 3 5.39 -13.43 16.65
N GLY A 4 4.35 -13.11 15.86
CA GLY A 4 4.45 -12.49 14.52
C GLY A 4 5.20 -11.14 14.40
N TRP A 5 5.84 -10.70 15.49
CA TRP A 5 6.82 -9.62 15.66
C TRP A 5 7.91 -9.59 14.58
N HIS A 6 8.32 -10.74 14.03
CA HIS A 6 9.29 -10.76 12.93
C HIS A 6 8.74 -10.12 11.65
N GLU A 7 7.45 -10.28 11.33
CA GLU A 7 6.87 -9.86 10.05
C GLU A 7 6.35 -8.41 10.06
N TRP A 8 6.21 -7.79 11.25
CA TRP A 8 5.74 -6.41 11.40
C TRP A 8 6.43 -5.38 10.49
N PRO A 9 7.77 -5.41 10.32
CA PRO A 9 8.41 -4.41 9.49
C PRO A 9 8.08 -4.57 8.00
N LEU A 10 7.88 -5.82 7.52
CA LEU A 10 7.42 -6.10 6.16
C LEU A 10 5.95 -5.71 5.96
N MET A 11 5.11 -5.92 6.97
CA MET A 11 3.73 -5.44 6.98
C MET A 11 3.68 -3.91 6.83
N ILE A 12 4.48 -3.19 7.61
CA ILE A 12 4.56 -1.72 7.54
C ILE A 12 5.07 -1.28 6.15
N PHE A 13 6.16 -1.88 5.67
CA PHE A 13 6.73 -1.56 4.36
C PHE A 13 5.72 -1.72 3.22
N THR A 14 5.00 -2.84 3.19
CA THR A 14 4.02 -3.13 2.14
C THR A 14 2.80 -2.22 2.19
N VAL A 15 2.17 -2.07 3.35
CA VAL A 15 0.98 -1.19 3.49
C VAL A 15 1.33 0.26 3.18
N PHE A 16 2.44 0.76 3.73
CA PHE A 16 2.86 2.15 3.50
C PHE A 16 3.24 2.36 2.05
N GLY A 17 4.01 1.46 1.45
CA GLY A 17 4.39 1.53 0.03
C GLY A 17 3.17 1.57 -0.89
N GLN A 18 2.17 0.72 -0.65
CA GLN A 18 0.92 0.69 -1.40
C GLN A 18 0.11 2.00 -1.23
N CYS A 19 -0.02 2.51 0.00
CA CYS A 19 -0.70 3.77 0.25
C CYS A 19 0.02 4.96 -0.41
N VAL A 20 1.35 5.01 -0.33
CA VAL A 20 2.19 6.04 -0.96
C VAL A 20 2.05 6.00 -2.47
N ALA A 21 2.13 4.82 -3.09
CA ALA A 21 1.98 4.67 -4.54
C ALA A 21 0.62 5.18 -5.02
N GLY A 22 -0.47 4.73 -4.39
CA GLY A 22 -1.82 5.18 -4.74
C GLY A 22 -2.06 6.67 -4.41
N GLY A 23 -1.54 7.15 -3.29
CA GLY A 23 -1.62 8.57 -2.90
C GLY A 23 -0.88 9.46 -3.89
N PHE A 24 0.33 9.07 -4.30
CA PHE A 24 1.09 9.78 -5.33
C PHE A 24 0.32 9.85 -6.65
N ILE A 25 -0.31 8.73 -7.09
CA ILE A 25 -1.15 8.72 -8.31
C ILE A 25 -2.25 9.77 -8.22
N VAL A 26 -2.95 9.86 -7.09
CA VAL A 26 -4.00 10.88 -6.90
C VAL A 26 -3.44 12.30 -7.00
N LEU A 27 -2.33 12.61 -6.31
CA LEU A 27 -1.74 13.95 -6.34
C LEU A 27 -1.19 14.29 -7.73
N ALA A 28 -0.57 13.32 -8.40
CA ALA A 28 -0.05 13.46 -9.75
C ALA A 28 -1.15 13.74 -10.77
N LEU A 29 -2.27 13.01 -10.71
CA LEU A 29 -3.43 13.26 -11.56
C LEU A 29 -4.02 14.66 -11.34
N ALA A 30 -4.10 15.12 -10.08
CA ALA A 30 -4.56 16.47 -9.77
C ALA A 30 -3.64 17.56 -10.37
N LEU A 31 -2.31 17.36 -10.31
CA LEU A 31 -1.33 18.27 -10.91
C LEU A 31 -1.34 18.23 -12.45
N LEU A 32 -1.54 17.06 -13.05
CA LEU A 32 -1.57 16.87 -14.50
C LEU A 32 -2.84 17.45 -15.13
N LYS A 33 -3.97 17.44 -14.40
CA LYS A 33 -5.23 18.03 -14.86
C LYS A 33 -5.11 19.54 -15.16
N GLY A 34 -4.17 20.23 -14.51
CA GLY A 34 -3.84 21.63 -14.81
C GLY A 34 -4.87 22.66 -14.33
N GLU A 35 -5.90 22.25 -13.59
CA GLU A 35 -6.96 23.13 -13.08
C GLU A 35 -6.56 23.90 -11.80
N LEU A 36 -5.41 23.58 -11.21
CA LEU A 36 -4.95 24.20 -9.96
C LEU A 36 -4.27 25.54 -10.23
N ASN A 37 -4.59 26.55 -9.42
CA ASN A 37 -3.84 27.80 -9.46
C ASN A 37 -2.39 27.58 -8.96
N ARG A 38 -1.50 28.55 -9.24
CA ARG A 38 -0.06 28.41 -8.92
C ARG A 38 0.21 28.17 -7.44
N GLU A 39 -0.60 28.76 -6.57
CA GLU A 39 -0.45 28.63 -5.12
C GLU A 39 -0.87 27.25 -4.61
N GLN A 40 -2.05 26.76 -5.02
CA GLN A 40 -2.53 25.41 -4.74
C GLN A 40 -1.57 24.36 -5.28
N GLN A 41 -1.06 24.56 -6.50
CA GLN A 41 -0.07 23.67 -7.08
C GLN A 41 1.22 23.61 -6.23
N GLN A 42 1.69 24.76 -5.72
CA GLN A 42 2.86 24.80 -4.83
C GLN A 42 2.57 24.13 -3.49
N ARG A 43 1.41 24.39 -2.86
CA ARG A 43 0.99 23.73 -1.61
C ARG A 43 0.85 22.22 -1.78
N LEU A 44 0.33 21.77 -2.92
CA LEU A 44 0.17 20.36 -3.25
C LEU A 44 1.52 19.66 -3.41
N VAL A 45 2.46 20.28 -4.13
CA VAL A 45 3.84 19.79 -4.23
C VAL A 45 4.47 19.73 -2.84
N LEU A 46 4.30 20.74 -1.98
CA LEU A 46 4.82 20.69 -0.61
C LEU A 46 4.19 19.56 0.22
N SER A 47 2.88 19.31 0.09
CA SER A 47 2.20 18.23 0.82
C SER A 47 2.69 16.83 0.45
N MET A 48 3.28 16.63 -0.73
CA MET A 48 3.90 15.34 -1.12
C MET A 48 5.03 14.93 -0.17
N PHE A 49 5.57 15.85 0.64
CA PHE A 49 6.49 15.50 1.73
C PHE A 49 5.95 14.38 2.61
N GLY A 50 4.63 14.39 2.92
CA GLY A 50 4.00 13.35 3.72
C GLY A 50 4.08 11.95 3.08
N LEU A 51 4.02 11.86 1.75
CA LEU A 51 4.19 10.60 1.02
C LEU A 51 5.60 10.03 1.22
N TRP A 52 6.62 10.89 1.09
CA TRP A 52 8.02 10.47 1.17
C TRP A 52 8.45 10.17 2.60
N VAL A 53 7.91 10.88 3.59
CA VAL A 53 8.09 10.51 5.01
C VAL A 53 7.50 9.12 5.28
N LEU A 54 6.27 8.87 4.82
CA LEU A 54 5.62 7.58 5.01
C LEU A 54 6.40 6.45 4.31
N MET A 55 6.87 6.69 3.09
CA MET A 55 7.71 5.75 2.35
C MET A 55 9.05 5.51 3.06
N GLY A 56 9.68 6.56 3.59
CA GLY A 56 10.92 6.49 4.35
C GLY A 56 10.78 5.63 5.61
N ILE A 57 9.66 5.77 6.34
CA ILE A 57 9.35 4.91 7.49
C ILE A 57 9.22 3.44 7.05
N GLY A 58 8.54 3.19 5.92
CA GLY A 58 8.45 1.85 5.33
C GLY A 58 9.83 1.24 5.03
N PHE A 59 10.74 2.01 4.43
CA PHE A 59 12.11 1.55 4.17
C PHE A 59 12.91 1.29 5.43
N ILE A 60 12.82 2.18 6.43
CA ILE A 60 13.49 1.98 7.71
C ILE A 60 13.01 0.66 8.33
N ALA A 61 11.70 0.40 8.33
CA ALA A 61 11.15 -0.86 8.80
C ALA A 61 11.73 -2.06 8.02
N SER A 62 11.71 -2.03 6.69
CA SER A 62 12.28 -3.08 5.84
C SER A 62 13.78 -3.35 6.11
N THR A 63 14.60 -2.29 6.24
CA THR A 63 16.04 -2.42 6.50
C THR A 63 16.35 -2.97 7.90
N LEU A 64 15.56 -2.61 8.91
CA LEU A 64 15.68 -3.16 10.25
C LEU A 64 15.37 -4.66 10.28
N HIS A 65 14.43 -5.14 9.45
CA HIS A 65 14.12 -6.56 9.31
C HIS A 65 15.23 -7.37 8.62
N LEU A 66 15.91 -6.78 7.62
CA LEU A 66 17.07 -7.41 6.96
C LEU A 66 18.29 -7.55 7.91
N GLY A 67 18.27 -6.87 9.05
CA GLY A 67 19.29 -6.91 10.09
C GLY A 67 20.52 -6.03 9.84
N SER A 68 20.85 -5.72 8.57
CA SER A 68 21.85 -4.68 8.26
C SER A 68 21.59 -3.97 6.92
N PRO A 69 21.84 -2.65 6.83
CA PRO A 69 21.74 -1.91 5.56
C PRO A 69 22.65 -2.48 4.47
N MET A 70 23.80 -3.06 4.83
CA MET A 70 24.75 -3.60 3.87
C MET A 70 24.19 -4.79 3.07
N ARG A 71 23.31 -5.58 3.69
CA ARG A 71 22.61 -6.68 3.02
C ARG A 71 21.64 -6.19 1.95
N ALA A 72 21.01 -5.03 2.17
CA ALA A 72 20.14 -4.44 1.16
C ALA A 72 20.93 -4.09 -0.11
N PHE A 73 22.13 -3.53 0.03
CA PHE A 73 23.01 -3.27 -1.12
C PHE A 73 23.50 -4.56 -1.80
N ASN A 74 23.87 -5.58 -1.01
CA ASN A 74 24.25 -6.89 -1.58
C ASN A 74 23.10 -7.54 -2.34
N SER A 75 21.85 -7.33 -1.91
CA SER A 75 20.67 -7.84 -2.62
C SER A 75 20.55 -7.25 -4.04
N LEU A 76 21.03 -6.03 -4.29
CA LEU A 76 20.97 -5.41 -5.60
C LEU A 76 21.82 -6.14 -6.66
N ASN A 77 22.81 -6.93 -6.24
CA ASN A 77 23.62 -7.73 -7.16
C ASN A 77 22.83 -8.84 -7.89
N ARG A 78 21.60 -9.13 -7.46
CA ARG A 78 20.72 -10.16 -8.05
C ARG A 78 19.46 -9.58 -8.70
N VAL A 79 19.45 -8.29 -9.02
CA VAL A 79 18.37 -7.68 -9.83
C VAL A 79 18.23 -8.41 -11.15
N GLY A 80 16.99 -8.71 -11.54
CA GLY A 80 16.64 -9.54 -12.69
C GLY A 80 16.54 -11.04 -12.37
N ALA A 81 17.28 -11.53 -11.37
CA ALA A 81 17.34 -12.95 -11.02
C ALA A 81 16.54 -13.33 -9.75
N SER A 82 16.32 -12.39 -8.83
CA SER A 82 15.58 -12.61 -7.58
C SER A 82 14.38 -11.67 -7.47
N SER A 83 13.22 -12.21 -7.11
CA SER A 83 12.00 -11.43 -6.85
C SER A 83 12.20 -10.43 -5.72
N LEU A 84 12.85 -10.84 -4.62
CA LEU A 84 13.19 -9.97 -3.49
C LEU A 84 14.11 -8.81 -3.91
N SER A 85 15.15 -9.09 -4.70
CA SER A 85 16.04 -8.04 -5.22
C SER A 85 15.29 -7.06 -6.12
N ASN A 86 14.35 -7.55 -6.95
CA ASN A 86 13.54 -6.71 -7.82
C ASN A 86 12.58 -5.81 -7.02
N GLU A 87 12.02 -6.30 -5.91
CA GLU A 87 11.22 -5.49 -5.00
C GLU A 87 12.05 -4.37 -4.36
N ILE A 88 13.21 -4.70 -3.79
CA ILE A 88 14.10 -3.71 -3.16
C ILE A 88 14.53 -2.66 -4.20
N ALA A 89 14.95 -3.09 -5.38
CA ALA A 89 15.40 -2.18 -6.44
C ALA A 89 14.26 -1.29 -6.97
N SER A 90 13.08 -1.86 -7.24
CA SER A 90 11.94 -1.07 -7.74
C SER A 90 11.40 -0.09 -6.70
N GLY A 91 11.36 -0.49 -5.42
CA GLY A 91 11.01 0.42 -4.33
C GLY A 91 12.02 1.55 -4.18
N ALA A 92 13.32 1.23 -4.16
CA ALA A 92 14.38 2.23 -4.05
C ALA A 92 14.33 3.21 -5.23
N LEU A 93 14.08 2.70 -6.45
CA LEU A 93 13.93 3.51 -7.65
C LEU A 93 12.69 4.42 -7.57
N PHE A 94 11.54 3.89 -7.15
CA PHE A 94 10.32 4.68 -6.94
C PHE A 94 10.56 5.81 -5.93
N PHE A 95 11.20 5.51 -4.80
CA PHE A 95 11.48 6.50 -3.76
C PHE A 95 12.53 7.53 -4.19
N ALA A 96 13.60 7.11 -4.87
CA ALA A 96 14.63 8.01 -5.36
C ALA A 96 14.09 8.94 -6.46
N VAL A 97 13.44 8.41 -7.50
CA VAL A 97 12.88 9.20 -8.59
C VAL A 97 11.77 10.11 -8.09
N GLY A 98 10.87 9.59 -7.26
CA GLY A 98 9.79 10.34 -6.65
C GLY A 98 10.30 11.45 -5.72
N GLY A 99 11.16 11.10 -4.75
CA GLY A 99 11.70 12.04 -3.76
C GLY A 99 12.62 13.11 -4.37
N LEU A 100 13.52 12.73 -5.28
CA LEU A 100 14.41 13.70 -5.93
C LEU A 100 13.64 14.64 -6.86
N GLY A 101 12.71 14.11 -7.66
CA GLY A 101 11.89 14.94 -8.53
C GLY A 101 10.95 15.86 -7.74
N TRP A 102 10.43 15.39 -6.60
CA TRP A 102 9.71 16.22 -5.64
C TRP A 102 10.58 17.36 -5.10
N LEU A 103 11.82 17.06 -4.67
CA LEU A 103 12.73 18.08 -4.17
C LEU A 103 13.03 19.13 -5.25
N LEU A 104 13.29 18.70 -6.49
CA LEU A 104 13.48 19.60 -7.64
C LEU A 104 12.24 20.48 -7.91
N ALA A 105 11.04 19.91 -7.75
CA ALA A 105 9.80 20.65 -7.88
C ALA A 105 9.62 21.69 -6.76
N VAL A 106 9.98 21.35 -5.50
CA VAL A 106 9.95 22.28 -4.35
C VAL A 106 10.91 23.45 -4.56
N VAL A 107 12.13 23.19 -5.02
CA VAL A 107 13.12 24.26 -5.31
C VAL A 107 12.85 24.99 -6.63
N LYS A 108 11.72 24.72 -7.29
CA LYS A 108 11.30 25.35 -8.56
C LYS A 108 12.31 25.18 -9.70
N LYS A 109 13.13 24.12 -9.65
CA LYS A 109 14.12 23.77 -10.70
C LYS A 109 13.58 22.80 -11.75
N LEU A 110 12.31 22.43 -11.67
CA LEU A 110 11.68 21.47 -12.58
C LEU A 110 10.74 22.19 -13.56
N PRO A 111 11.11 22.35 -14.85
CA PRO A 111 10.23 22.93 -15.87
C PRO A 111 8.93 22.14 -16.00
N VAL A 112 7.85 22.79 -16.43
CA VAL A 112 6.50 22.18 -16.47
C VAL A 112 6.46 20.88 -17.28
N ALA A 113 7.09 20.84 -18.47
CA ALA A 113 7.13 19.63 -19.30
C ALA A 113 7.85 18.47 -18.59
N LEU A 114 9.02 18.75 -17.98
CA LEU A 114 9.79 17.75 -17.26
C LEU A 114 9.09 17.30 -15.98
N ARG A 115 8.35 18.20 -15.32
CA ARG A 115 7.50 17.85 -14.17
C ARG A 115 6.40 16.88 -14.57
N ASN A 116 5.71 17.14 -15.68
CA ASN A 116 4.62 16.25 -16.12
C ASN A 116 5.16 14.86 -16.50
N LEU A 117 6.31 14.81 -17.17
CA LEU A 117 7.00 13.55 -17.45
C LEU A 117 7.41 12.82 -16.16
N TRP A 118 7.97 13.55 -15.19
CA TRP A 118 8.34 13.00 -13.89
C TRP A 118 7.13 12.44 -13.12
N LEU A 119 5.99 13.16 -13.12
CA LEU A 119 4.75 12.69 -12.50
C LEU A 119 4.30 11.37 -13.12
N ILE A 120 4.26 11.27 -14.46
CA ILE A 120 3.87 10.05 -15.18
C ILE A 120 4.84 8.91 -14.88
N ALA A 121 6.15 9.16 -14.99
CA ALA A 121 7.17 8.15 -14.72
C ALA A 121 7.07 7.63 -13.28
N THR A 122 6.87 8.51 -12.30
CA THR A 122 6.77 8.13 -10.89
C THR A 122 5.48 7.36 -10.59
N MET A 123 4.36 7.69 -11.25
CA MET A 123 3.13 6.87 -11.17
C MET A 123 3.37 5.45 -11.67
N VAL A 124 4.01 5.30 -12.83
CA VAL A 124 4.34 3.98 -13.39
C VAL A 124 5.27 3.21 -12.45
N LEU A 125 6.31 3.87 -11.92
CA LEU A 125 7.22 3.25 -10.94
C LEU A 125 6.49 2.79 -9.67
N GLY A 126 5.51 3.54 -9.18
CA GLY A 126 4.69 3.13 -8.03
C GLY A 126 3.89 1.86 -8.30
N VAL A 127 3.28 1.75 -9.49
CA VAL A 127 2.56 0.53 -9.91
C VAL A 127 3.51 -0.65 -10.08
N VAL A 128 4.66 -0.45 -10.72
CA VAL A 128 5.70 -1.47 -10.88
C VAL A 128 6.20 -1.94 -9.51
N PHE A 129 6.39 -1.02 -8.57
CA PHE A 129 6.82 -1.35 -7.21
C PHE A 129 5.80 -2.26 -6.51
N VAL A 130 4.51 -1.92 -6.52
CA VAL A 130 3.46 -2.79 -5.95
C VAL A 130 3.40 -4.15 -6.65
N TRP A 131 3.61 -4.19 -7.97
CA TRP A 131 3.73 -5.45 -8.71
C TRP A 131 4.95 -6.27 -8.27
N MET A 132 6.10 -5.65 -8.02
CA MET A 132 7.29 -6.37 -7.55
C MET A 132 7.12 -6.91 -6.13
N MET A 133 6.39 -6.21 -5.25
CA MET A 133 5.99 -6.75 -3.95
C MET A 133 5.20 -8.06 -4.10
N VAL A 134 4.21 -8.08 -5.01
CA VAL A 134 3.42 -9.28 -5.30
C VAL A 134 4.30 -10.43 -5.79
N ARG A 135 5.27 -10.12 -6.67
CA ARG A 135 6.16 -11.12 -7.26
C ARG A 135 7.06 -11.81 -6.24
N VAL A 136 7.34 -11.19 -5.09
CA VAL A 136 8.07 -11.86 -4.01
C VAL A 136 7.34 -13.09 -3.53
N TYR A 137 6.02 -13.01 -3.41
CA TYR A 137 5.19 -14.07 -2.85
C TYR A 137 4.60 -14.98 -3.93
N ASN A 138 4.11 -14.42 -5.03
CA ASN A 138 3.44 -15.16 -6.11
C ASN A 138 4.43 -15.80 -7.12
N THR A 139 5.67 -16.04 -6.70
CA THR A 139 6.65 -16.84 -7.46
C THR A 139 7.18 -18.03 -6.65
N ILE A 140 6.74 -18.16 -5.40
CA ILE A 140 7.13 -19.24 -4.50
C ILE A 140 6.05 -20.31 -4.58
N ASP A 141 6.14 -21.17 -5.59
CA ASP A 141 5.21 -22.30 -5.83
C ASP A 141 5.12 -23.28 -4.64
N THR A 142 6.21 -23.38 -3.86
CA THR A 142 6.26 -24.18 -2.64
C THR A 142 5.43 -23.63 -1.47
N VAL A 143 4.93 -22.40 -1.54
CA VAL A 143 4.04 -21.78 -0.55
C VAL A 143 2.66 -21.53 -1.19
N PRO A 144 1.76 -22.53 -1.17
CA PRO A 144 0.52 -22.52 -1.96
C PRO A 144 -0.46 -21.43 -1.54
N THR A 145 -0.46 -21.03 -0.27
CA THR A 145 -1.30 -19.95 0.27
C THR A 145 -0.92 -18.57 -0.28
N TRP A 146 0.34 -18.40 -0.70
CA TRP A 146 0.87 -17.17 -1.30
C TRP A 146 0.91 -17.23 -2.83
N TYR A 147 1.12 -18.42 -3.39
CA TYR A 147 1.06 -18.70 -4.82
C TYR A 147 -0.39 -18.84 -5.30
N SER A 148 -1.14 -17.73 -5.26
CA SER A 148 -2.54 -17.68 -5.66
C SER A 148 -2.89 -16.35 -6.32
N VAL A 149 -4.06 -16.30 -6.97
CA VAL A 149 -4.62 -15.05 -7.54
C VAL A 149 -4.98 -14.03 -6.46
N TRP A 150 -5.19 -14.46 -5.22
CA TRP A 150 -5.57 -13.59 -4.11
C TRP A 150 -4.45 -12.65 -3.68
N THR A 151 -3.19 -13.07 -3.85
CA THR A 151 -2.01 -12.25 -3.54
C THR A 151 -1.95 -10.96 -4.37
N PRO A 152 -1.91 -11.00 -5.72
CA PRO A 152 -1.97 -9.78 -6.54
C PRO A 152 -3.20 -8.94 -6.23
N MET A 153 -4.38 -9.57 -6.15
CA MET A 153 -5.63 -8.82 -5.89
C MET A 153 -5.54 -8.08 -4.56
N SER A 154 -5.16 -8.74 -3.47
CA SER A 154 -5.04 -8.14 -2.14
C SER A 154 -4.06 -6.96 -2.11
N PHE A 155 -2.90 -7.08 -2.74
CA PHE A 155 -1.87 -6.02 -2.74
C PHE A 155 -2.33 -4.77 -3.50
N PHE A 156 -2.92 -4.95 -4.68
CA PHE A 156 -3.46 -3.82 -5.44
C PHE A 156 -4.70 -3.21 -4.78
N LEU A 157 -5.56 -4.04 -4.16
CA LEU A 157 -6.74 -3.52 -3.44
C LEU A 157 -6.33 -2.65 -2.24
N THR A 158 -5.27 -2.98 -1.49
CA THR A 158 -4.74 -2.06 -0.46
C THR A 158 -4.31 -0.71 -1.07
N MET A 159 -3.67 -0.71 -2.23
CA MET A 159 -3.32 0.53 -2.95
C MET A 159 -4.58 1.32 -3.35
N PHE A 160 -5.63 0.67 -3.84
CA PHE A 160 -6.90 1.30 -4.22
C PHE A 160 -7.79 1.69 -3.03
N ILE A 161 -7.57 1.14 -1.84
CA ILE A 161 -8.27 1.51 -0.60
C ILE A 161 -7.54 2.68 0.06
N GLY A 162 -6.25 2.51 0.39
CA GLY A 162 -5.45 3.47 1.13
C GLY A 162 -4.95 4.66 0.32
N GLY A 163 -4.61 4.44 -0.95
CA GLY A 163 -4.10 5.48 -1.84
C GLY A 163 -5.07 6.66 -2.01
N PRO A 164 -6.34 6.43 -2.39
CA PRO A 164 -7.30 7.52 -2.52
C PRO A 164 -7.57 8.29 -1.23
N LEU A 165 -7.59 7.61 -0.07
CA LEU A 165 -7.77 8.29 1.23
C LEU A 165 -6.55 9.16 1.57
N LEU A 166 -5.33 8.65 1.42
CA LEU A 166 -4.10 9.42 1.64
C LEU A 166 -3.99 10.59 0.67
N GLY A 167 -4.29 10.37 -0.61
CA GLY A 167 -4.34 11.40 -1.63
C GLY A 167 -5.35 12.49 -1.31
N PHE A 168 -6.57 12.12 -0.89
CA PHE A 168 -7.60 13.07 -0.47
C PHE A 168 -7.17 13.88 0.75
N LEU A 169 -6.57 13.23 1.77
CA LEU A 169 -6.03 13.91 2.94
C LEU A 169 -5.01 14.99 2.54
N LEU A 170 -4.04 14.66 1.67
CA LEU A 170 -3.01 15.61 1.25
C LEU A 170 -3.54 16.71 0.32
N LEU A 171 -4.51 16.41 -0.55
CA LEU A 171 -5.24 17.44 -1.31
C LEU A 171 -5.90 18.45 -0.38
N ARG A 172 -6.54 17.98 0.71
CA ARG A 172 -7.15 18.85 1.71
C ARG A 172 -6.14 19.65 2.51
N VAL A 173 -4.98 19.08 2.85
CA VAL A 173 -3.85 19.81 3.45
C VAL A 173 -3.38 20.93 2.52
N ALA A 174 -3.38 20.70 1.21
CA ALA A 174 -3.00 21.69 0.20
C ALA A 174 -4.07 22.77 -0.07
N GLY A 175 -5.28 22.65 0.51
CA GLY A 175 -6.40 23.54 0.23
C GLY A 175 -6.98 23.35 -1.19
N VAL A 176 -6.88 22.13 -1.72
CA VAL A 176 -7.52 21.75 -2.97
C VAL A 176 -8.91 21.20 -2.65
N ASP A 177 -9.92 21.81 -3.26
CA ASP A 177 -11.30 21.36 -3.23
C ASP A 177 -11.80 21.24 -4.67
N GLY A 178 -12.54 20.18 -4.99
CA GLY A 178 -13.07 19.99 -6.33
C GLY A 178 -14.00 18.80 -6.46
N TRP A 179 -14.86 18.82 -7.48
CA TRP A 179 -15.84 17.75 -7.70
C TRP A 179 -15.18 16.38 -7.94
N ALA A 180 -14.05 16.35 -8.66
CA ALA A 180 -13.31 15.12 -8.93
C ALA A 180 -12.85 14.38 -7.66
N MET A 181 -12.67 15.09 -6.54
CA MET A 181 -12.32 14.49 -5.25
C MET A 181 -13.45 13.60 -4.69
N ARG A 182 -14.70 13.83 -5.11
CA ARG A 182 -15.87 13.00 -4.70
C ARG A 182 -15.84 11.60 -5.32
N LEU A 183 -15.02 11.37 -6.35
CA LEU A 183 -14.83 10.05 -6.95
C LEU A 183 -13.88 9.18 -6.12
N LEU A 184 -12.97 9.79 -5.35
CA LEU A 184 -11.96 9.06 -4.57
C LEU A 184 -12.57 8.12 -3.52
N PRO A 185 -13.59 8.52 -2.73
CA PRO A 185 -14.26 7.59 -1.82
C PRO A 185 -14.98 6.44 -2.54
N ALA A 186 -15.51 6.67 -3.74
CA ALA A 186 -16.18 5.63 -4.52
C ALA A 186 -15.19 4.54 -4.98
N VAL A 187 -13.97 4.94 -5.37
CA VAL A 187 -12.88 4.00 -5.69
C VAL A 187 -12.53 3.14 -4.48
N SER A 188 -12.29 3.76 -3.31
CA SER A 188 -11.96 3.00 -2.09
C SER A 188 -13.13 2.12 -1.60
N LEU A 189 -14.38 2.57 -1.76
CA LEU A 189 -15.56 1.79 -1.39
C LEU A 189 -15.73 0.55 -2.29
N LEU A 190 -15.56 0.72 -3.61
CA LEU A 190 -15.58 -0.40 -4.55
C LEU A 190 -14.43 -1.38 -4.26
N ALA A 191 -13.22 -0.86 -4.02
CA ALA A 191 -12.07 -1.67 -3.67
C ALA A 191 -12.29 -2.42 -2.35
N LEU A 192 -12.93 -1.80 -1.34
CA LEU A 192 -13.30 -2.49 -0.10
C LEU A 192 -14.30 -3.62 -0.36
N ALA A 193 -15.34 -3.39 -1.18
CA ALA A 193 -16.31 -4.42 -1.52
C ALA A 193 -15.64 -5.63 -2.21
N VAL A 194 -14.77 -5.38 -3.19
CA VAL A 194 -13.99 -6.44 -3.87
C VAL A 194 -13.04 -7.12 -2.89
N SER A 195 -12.39 -6.38 -2.00
CA SER A 195 -11.49 -6.90 -0.96
C SER A 195 -12.20 -7.82 0.02
N THR A 196 -13.45 -7.53 0.38
CA THR A 196 -14.28 -8.42 1.22
C THR A 196 -14.60 -9.72 0.48
N VAL A 197 -14.95 -9.65 -0.81
CA VAL A 197 -15.18 -10.86 -1.63
C VAL A 197 -13.90 -11.69 -1.74
N VAL A 198 -12.76 -11.06 -2.02
CA VAL A 198 -11.45 -11.73 -2.08
C VAL A 198 -11.12 -12.42 -0.76
N ALA A 199 -11.35 -11.77 0.38
CA ALA A 199 -11.11 -12.38 1.69
C ALA A 199 -12.04 -13.60 1.93
N LEU A 200 -13.32 -13.51 1.58
CA LEU A 200 -14.24 -14.65 1.73
C LEU A 200 -13.85 -15.83 0.82
N MET A 201 -13.51 -15.56 -0.45
CA MET A 201 -13.12 -16.59 -1.41
C MET A 201 -11.78 -17.23 -1.03
N GLN A 202 -10.79 -16.43 -0.63
CA GLN A 202 -9.53 -16.96 -0.10
C GLN A 202 -9.78 -17.84 1.12
N GLY A 203 -10.61 -17.38 2.07
CA GLY A 203 -10.97 -18.15 3.26
C GLY A 203 -11.58 -19.53 2.94
N ALA A 204 -12.42 -19.60 1.91
CA ALA A 204 -12.99 -20.87 1.45
C ALA A 204 -11.93 -21.79 0.80
N GLU A 205 -11.00 -21.24 0.02
CA GLU A 205 -9.91 -22.00 -0.62
C GLU A 205 -8.87 -22.50 0.39
N LEU A 206 -8.66 -21.81 1.51
CA LEU A 206 -7.75 -22.30 2.56
C LEU A 206 -8.16 -23.67 3.12
N ALA A 207 -9.44 -24.03 3.05
CA ALA A 207 -9.92 -25.35 3.46
C ALA A 207 -9.58 -26.45 2.45
N THR A 208 -9.14 -26.14 1.24
CA THR A 208 -8.75 -27.15 0.23
C THR A 208 -7.24 -27.31 0.11
N ILE A 209 -6.46 -26.45 0.77
CA ILE A 209 -5.00 -26.48 0.77
C ILE A 209 -4.51 -27.27 1.98
N HIS A 210 -3.74 -28.34 1.72
CA HIS A 210 -3.19 -29.22 2.75
C HIS A 210 -1.72 -29.52 2.47
N SER A 211 -0.92 -29.62 3.53
CA SER A 211 0.36 -30.34 3.49
C SER A 211 0.19 -31.74 4.09
N ALA A 212 1.26 -32.53 4.09
CA ALA A 212 1.28 -33.83 4.77
C ALA A 212 1.06 -33.74 6.30
N ILE A 213 1.16 -32.54 6.89
CA ILE A 213 1.14 -32.33 8.34
C ILE A 213 -0.10 -31.53 8.78
N GLN A 214 -0.51 -30.51 8.01
CA GLN A 214 -1.59 -29.61 8.43
C GLN A 214 -2.34 -28.99 7.25
N GLN A 215 -3.59 -28.60 7.51
CA GLN A 215 -4.44 -27.84 6.59
C GLN A 215 -4.16 -26.34 6.73
N ALA A 216 -4.26 -25.59 5.63
CA ALA A 216 -3.97 -24.15 5.64
C ALA A 216 -4.94 -23.34 6.53
N SER A 217 -6.21 -23.76 6.60
CA SER A 217 -7.20 -23.14 7.49
C SER A 217 -6.84 -23.23 8.98
N ALA A 218 -6.01 -24.19 9.38
CA ALA A 218 -5.55 -24.34 10.76
C ALA A 218 -4.38 -23.42 11.12
N LEU A 219 -3.72 -22.78 10.13
CA LEU A 219 -2.60 -21.87 10.36
C LEU A 219 -3.03 -20.61 11.11
N VAL A 220 -4.22 -20.10 10.79
CA VAL A 220 -4.82 -18.93 11.42
C VAL A 220 -6.24 -19.30 11.86
N PRO A 221 -6.42 -19.94 13.03
CA PRO A 221 -7.73 -20.40 13.50
C PRO A 221 -8.75 -19.25 13.59
N ASP A 222 -8.28 -18.05 13.92
CA ASP A 222 -9.07 -16.82 14.02
C ASP A 222 -9.23 -16.06 12.69
N TYR A 223 -9.03 -16.72 11.53
CA TYR A 223 -9.10 -16.07 10.21
C TYR A 223 -10.37 -15.23 10.03
N GLY A 224 -11.53 -15.82 10.33
CA GLY A 224 -12.83 -15.16 10.16
C GLY A 224 -13.00 -13.93 11.05
N SER A 225 -12.57 -14.01 12.32
CA SER A 225 -12.68 -12.90 13.26
C SER A 225 -11.71 -11.77 12.92
N LEU A 226 -10.47 -12.09 12.52
CA LEU A 226 -9.48 -11.12 12.06
C LEU A 226 -9.92 -10.42 10.77
N MET A 227 -10.42 -11.15 9.79
CA MET A 227 -10.95 -10.55 8.55
C MET A 227 -12.18 -9.68 8.82
N ALA A 228 -13.05 -10.07 9.75
CA ALA A 228 -14.18 -9.24 10.16
C ALA A 228 -13.72 -7.92 10.81
N TRP A 229 -12.77 -7.96 11.74
CA TRP A 229 -12.19 -6.75 12.34
C TRP A 229 -11.50 -5.86 11.33
N ARG A 230 -10.78 -6.43 10.36
CA ARG A 230 -10.25 -5.68 9.21
C ARG A 230 -11.36 -4.93 8.48
N VAL A 231 -12.43 -5.61 8.08
CA VAL A 231 -13.55 -4.97 7.36
C VAL A 231 -14.22 -3.89 8.20
N VAL A 232 -14.40 -4.11 9.52
CA VAL A 232 -14.96 -3.10 10.43
C VAL A 232 -14.09 -1.84 10.49
N LEU A 233 -12.77 -1.98 10.63
CA LEU A 233 -11.86 -0.83 10.67
C LEU A 233 -11.83 -0.06 9.33
N LEU A 234 -11.79 -0.78 8.20
CA LEU A 234 -11.83 -0.16 6.87
C LEU A 234 -13.16 0.54 6.61
N ALA A 235 -14.29 -0.07 7.00
CA ALA A 235 -15.61 0.53 6.89
C ALA A 235 -15.72 1.78 7.78
N ALA A 236 -15.23 1.74 9.02
CA ALA A 236 -15.19 2.89 9.91
C ALA A 236 -14.36 4.04 9.33
N ALA A 237 -13.20 3.75 8.74
CA ALA A 237 -12.38 4.74 8.03
C ALA A 237 -13.16 5.41 6.88
N LEU A 238 -13.85 4.61 6.05
CA LEU A 238 -14.67 5.15 4.95
C LEU A 238 -15.87 5.95 5.46
N VAL A 239 -16.51 5.54 6.56
CA VAL A 239 -17.60 6.31 7.20
C VAL A 239 -17.10 7.68 7.66
N CYS A 240 -15.95 7.74 8.34
CA CYS A 240 -15.32 9.00 8.76
C CYS A 240 -15.02 9.92 7.56
N TRP A 241 -14.73 9.35 6.38
CA TRP A 241 -14.43 10.10 5.17
C TRP A 241 -15.69 10.52 4.37
N ILE A 242 -16.68 9.63 4.24
CA ILE A 242 -17.84 9.80 3.36
C ILE A 242 -18.97 10.59 4.03
N VAL A 243 -19.28 10.34 5.30
CA VAL A 243 -20.44 10.94 5.98
C VAL A 243 -20.42 12.47 5.96
N PRO A 244 -19.29 13.15 6.26
CA PRO A 244 -19.19 14.60 6.12
C PRO A 244 -19.61 15.11 4.74
N GLN A 245 -19.15 14.44 3.68
CA GLN A 245 -19.41 14.84 2.30
C GLN A 245 -20.89 14.68 1.92
N LEU A 246 -21.54 13.62 2.41
CA LEU A 246 -22.99 13.43 2.25
C LEU A 246 -23.82 14.50 2.96
N LYS A 247 -23.31 15.04 4.06
CA LYS A 247 -23.91 16.17 4.79
C LYS A 247 -23.58 17.54 4.19
N GLY A 248 -22.89 17.57 3.05
CA GLY A 248 -22.61 18.79 2.29
C GLY A 248 -21.39 19.59 2.75
N TYR A 249 -20.62 19.08 3.72
CA TYR A 249 -19.38 19.73 4.17
C TYR A 249 -18.15 18.85 3.96
N GLN A 250 -16.99 19.48 3.95
CA GLN A 250 -15.73 18.79 3.74
C GLN A 250 -15.22 18.19 5.07
N PRO A 251 -14.75 16.92 5.11
CA PRO A 251 -14.30 16.28 6.35
C PRO A 251 -13.11 17.04 6.96
N ALA A 252 -13.08 17.24 8.28
CA ALA A 252 -11.98 17.95 8.92
C ALA A 252 -10.66 17.16 8.83
N LEU A 253 -9.52 17.85 8.80
CA LEU A 253 -8.20 17.20 8.73
C LEU A 253 -7.97 16.18 9.85
N PRO A 254 -8.29 16.45 11.14
CA PRO A 254 -8.14 15.46 12.21
C PRO A 254 -8.98 14.20 11.98
N LEU A 255 -10.18 14.34 11.41
CA LEU A 255 -11.07 13.21 11.11
C LEU A 255 -10.53 12.37 9.96
N LEU A 256 -9.96 13.00 8.92
CA LEU A 256 -9.28 12.30 7.83
C LEU A 256 -8.01 11.59 8.31
N SER A 257 -7.24 12.21 9.20
CA SER A 257 -6.08 11.57 9.82
C SER A 257 -6.49 10.34 10.64
N LEU A 258 -7.56 10.44 11.43
CA LEU A 258 -8.13 9.30 12.15
C LEU A 258 -8.59 8.20 11.19
N ALA A 259 -9.30 8.56 10.12
CA ALA A 259 -9.71 7.61 9.08
C ALA A 259 -8.51 6.89 8.48
N PHE A 260 -7.42 7.61 8.20
CA PHE A 260 -6.20 7.01 7.67
C PHE A 260 -5.53 6.06 8.68
N VAL A 261 -5.49 6.40 9.97
CA VAL A 261 -4.97 5.50 11.02
C VAL A 261 -5.81 4.22 11.13
N LEU A 262 -7.15 4.34 11.13
CA LEU A 262 -8.06 3.19 11.13
C LEU A 262 -7.85 2.31 9.90
N LEU A 263 -7.66 2.93 8.73
CA LEU A 263 -7.36 2.21 7.49
C LEU A 263 -6.05 1.43 7.59
N LEU A 264 -4.98 2.07 8.07
CA LEU A 264 -3.70 1.42 8.27
C LEU A 264 -3.82 0.23 9.24
N ALA A 265 -4.54 0.38 10.35
CA ALA A 265 -4.78 -0.71 11.29
C ALA A 265 -5.52 -1.88 10.63
N GLY A 266 -6.56 -1.63 9.83
CA GLY A 266 -7.28 -2.66 9.09
C GLY A 266 -6.41 -3.39 8.05
N GLU A 267 -5.63 -2.64 7.26
CA GLU A 267 -4.71 -3.24 6.28
C GLU A 267 -3.57 -4.02 6.95
N LEU A 268 -3.07 -3.58 8.12
CA LEU A 268 -2.10 -4.34 8.91
C LEU A 268 -2.68 -5.65 9.43
N ILE A 269 -3.94 -5.72 9.86
CA ILE A 269 -4.59 -7.00 10.18
C ILE A 269 -4.60 -7.92 8.95
N GLY A 270 -4.97 -7.38 7.79
CA GLY A 270 -4.95 -8.11 6.53
C GLY A 270 -3.59 -8.69 6.17
N ARG A 271 -2.53 -7.87 6.30
CA ARG A 271 -1.15 -8.31 6.06
C ARG A 271 -0.66 -9.29 7.12
N GLY A 272 -1.07 -9.12 8.38
CA GLY A 272 -0.75 -10.05 9.45
C GLY A 272 -1.29 -11.45 9.19
N VAL A 273 -2.55 -11.55 8.73
CA VAL A 273 -3.13 -12.83 8.31
C VAL A 273 -2.41 -13.37 7.08
N PHE A 274 -2.12 -12.54 6.08
CA PHE A 274 -1.37 -12.96 4.90
C PHE A 274 -0.03 -13.64 5.26
N TYR A 275 0.77 -13.04 6.15
CA TYR A 275 2.02 -13.65 6.60
C TYR A 275 1.81 -14.87 7.51
N GLY A 276 0.78 -14.85 8.35
CA GLY A 276 0.40 -16.00 9.19
C GLY A 276 -0.03 -17.23 8.41
N LEU A 277 -0.49 -17.06 7.17
CA LEU A 277 -0.82 -18.16 6.26
C LEU A 277 0.40 -18.81 5.59
N HIS A 278 1.63 -18.45 5.96
CA HIS A 278 2.82 -19.11 5.44
C HIS A 278 2.82 -20.60 5.78
N MET A 279 2.89 -21.44 4.76
CA MET A 279 3.13 -22.87 4.89
C MET A 279 3.91 -23.39 3.68
N THR A 280 4.67 -24.47 3.86
CA THR A 280 5.33 -25.14 2.73
C THR A 280 4.63 -26.46 2.42
N VAL A 281 4.69 -26.90 1.16
CA VAL A 281 4.17 -28.21 0.73
C VAL A 281 4.91 -29.41 1.35
N GLY A 282 6.09 -29.18 1.95
CA GLY A 282 6.92 -30.21 2.57
C GLY A 282 6.55 -30.54 4.02
N MET A 283 7.40 -31.34 4.68
CA MET A 283 7.26 -31.69 6.09
C MET A 283 7.81 -30.63 7.06
N ALA A 284 8.27 -29.49 6.55
CA ALA A 284 8.84 -28.44 7.37
C ALA A 284 7.72 -27.62 8.03
N ILE A 285 7.68 -27.63 9.36
CA ILE A 285 6.85 -26.73 10.16
C ILE A 285 7.60 -25.39 10.23
N ALA A 286 7.02 -24.32 9.66
CA ALA A 286 7.52 -22.97 9.87
C ALA A 286 7.34 -22.64 11.36
N SER A 287 8.44 -22.63 12.13
CA SER A 287 8.45 -22.39 13.57
C SER A 287 8.49 -20.92 13.93
#